data_AF-A0A3D0WY75-F1
#
_entry.id   AF-A0A3D0WY75-F1
#
_cell.length_a   1.000
_cell.length_b   1.000
_cell.length_c   1.000
_cell.angle_alpha   90.00
_cell.angle_beta   90.00
_cell.angle_gamma   90.00
#
_symmetry.space_group_name_H-M   'P 1'
#
loop_
_entity.id
_entity.type
_entity.pdbx_description
1 polymer ?
#
loop_
_entity_poly.entity_id
_entity_poly.type
_entity_poly.pdbx_seq_one_letter_code
_entity_poly.pdbx_strand_id
1 'polypeptide(L)'
;PSMLHLICCVREEHYVPIKEYEDPHRLYHDIAAAYQKAIRSFYDAGCRYLQLDDTSWGEFCDRQKRQAYTARGLNLDEIEKEYVKMINFALEAKPKDMVITMHICRGNFRSTWFSSGGYEPVAEILFGNCRVDGFFLEYDSDRAGGFEPLRHIRDQQVVLGLITTKFPQLE
;
A
#
# COMPACT_ATOMS: atom_id res chain seq x y z
N PRO A 1 4.88 -2.32 -3.88
CA PRO A 1 5.88 -3.19 -3.22
C PRO A 1 5.25 -4.20 -2.26
N SER A 2 4.40 -3.72 -1.35
CA SER A 2 3.84 -4.49 -0.24
C SER A 2 2.98 -5.67 -0.67
N MET A 3 2.33 -5.58 -1.83
CA MET A 3 1.54 -6.70 -2.34
C MET A 3 2.33 -8.00 -2.54
N LEU A 4 3.63 -7.92 -2.89
CA LEU A 4 4.46 -9.12 -3.07
C LEU A 4 4.61 -9.91 -1.77
N HIS A 5 4.80 -9.21 -0.65
CA HIS A 5 4.82 -9.85 0.67
C HIS A 5 3.40 -10.24 1.11
N LEU A 6 2.41 -9.37 0.92
CA LEU A 6 1.04 -9.59 1.34
C LEU A 6 0.46 -10.89 0.76
N ILE A 7 0.57 -11.09 -0.55
CA ILE A 7 -0.02 -12.23 -1.23
C ILE A 7 0.58 -13.53 -0.71
N CYS A 8 1.91 -13.59 -0.60
CA CYS A 8 2.62 -14.81 -0.27
C CYS A 8 2.67 -15.10 1.24
N CYS A 9 2.80 -14.08 2.09
CA CYS A 9 3.15 -14.25 3.50
C CYS A 9 2.01 -13.88 4.47
N VAL A 10 1.02 -13.12 4.00
CA VAL A 10 -0.12 -12.68 4.83
C VAL A 10 -1.43 -13.35 4.39
N ARG A 11 -1.71 -13.40 3.09
CA ARG A 11 -2.95 -14.02 2.59
C ARG A 11 -2.89 -15.53 2.63
N GLU A 12 -1.82 -16.11 2.07
CA GLU A 12 -1.61 -17.56 2.05
C GLU A 12 -1.60 -18.13 3.48
N GLU A 13 -2.43 -19.12 3.74
CA GLU A 13 -2.60 -19.72 5.08
C GLU A 13 -1.50 -20.72 5.41
N HIS A 14 -0.85 -21.27 4.38
CA HIS A 14 0.15 -22.33 4.52
C HIS A 14 1.51 -21.93 3.97
N TYR A 15 1.86 -20.64 4.09
CA TYR A 15 3.15 -20.15 3.64
C TYR A 15 4.29 -20.81 4.42
N VAL A 16 5.23 -21.40 3.69
CA VAL A 16 6.48 -21.91 4.24
C VAL A 16 7.61 -21.18 3.50
N PRO A 17 8.46 -20.41 4.19
CA PRO A 17 9.56 -19.74 3.55
C PRO A 17 10.56 -20.75 2.99
N ILE A 18 11.15 -20.43 1.84
CA ILE A 18 12.36 -21.11 1.39
C ILE A 18 13.53 -20.74 2.31
N LYS A 19 14.60 -21.53 2.28
CA LYS A 19 15.79 -21.34 3.13
C LYS A 19 16.35 -19.92 3.08
N GLU A 20 16.33 -19.29 1.91
CA GLU A 20 16.82 -17.94 1.69
C GLU A 20 15.99 -16.85 2.39
N TYR A 21 14.73 -17.13 2.72
CA TYR A 21 13.77 -16.20 3.32
C TYR A 21 13.20 -16.70 4.65
N GLU A 22 13.92 -17.58 5.35
CA GLU A 22 13.59 -17.97 6.74
C GLU A 22 13.60 -16.73 7.67
N ASP A 23 14.51 -15.78 7.42
CA ASP A 23 14.44 -14.43 7.97
C ASP A 23 13.53 -13.55 7.10
N PRO A 24 12.36 -13.11 7.61
CA PRO A 24 11.43 -12.28 6.84
C PRO A 24 12.03 -10.92 6.44
N HIS A 25 12.99 -10.38 7.20
CA HIS A 25 13.64 -9.12 6.87
C HIS A 25 14.43 -9.19 5.56
N ARG A 26 14.95 -10.38 5.22
CA ARG A 26 15.63 -10.60 3.94
C ARG A 26 14.67 -10.50 2.76
N LEU A 27 13.46 -11.04 2.91
CA LEU A 27 12.42 -10.93 1.87
C LEU A 27 12.00 -9.47 1.66
N TYR A 28 11.76 -8.71 2.74
CA TYR A 28 11.46 -7.28 2.65
C TYR A 28 12.57 -6.51 1.93
N HIS A 29 13.83 -6.74 2.33
CA HIS A 29 14.97 -6.11 1.71
C HIS A 29 15.06 -6.41 0.21
N ASP A 30 14.93 -7.66 -0.19
CA ASP A 30 15.09 -8.08 -1.59
C ASP A 30 13.93 -7.59 -2.48
N ILE A 31 12.70 -7.52 -1.95
CA ILE A 31 11.57 -6.84 -2.62
C ILE A 31 11.93 -5.38 -2.88
N ALA A 32 12.38 -4.65 -1.85
CA ALA A 32 12.72 -3.24 -2.00
C ALA A 32 13.88 -3.02 -2.98
N ALA A 33 14.94 -3.83 -2.90
CA ALA A 33 16.07 -3.78 -3.82
C ALA A 33 15.67 -4.08 -5.28
N ALA A 34 14.72 -4.99 -5.50
CA ALA A 34 14.14 -5.21 -6.83
C ALA A 34 13.37 -3.97 -7.32
N TYR A 35 12.59 -3.33 -6.46
CA TYR A 35 11.88 -2.09 -6.80
C TYR A 35 12.83 -0.91 -7.05
N GLN A 36 13.97 -0.81 -6.36
CA GLN A 36 15.00 0.19 -6.68
C GLN A 36 15.48 0.06 -8.13
N LYS A 37 15.74 -1.17 -8.59
CA LYS A 37 16.12 -1.45 -9.98
C LYS A 37 14.99 -1.08 -10.95
N ALA A 38 13.75 -1.40 -10.60
CA ALA A 38 12.59 -1.05 -11.42
C ALA A 38 12.41 0.48 -11.54
N ILE A 39 12.49 1.21 -10.43
CA ILE A 39 12.41 2.69 -10.39
C ILE A 39 13.47 3.30 -11.31
N ARG A 40 14.73 2.85 -11.20
CA ARG A 40 15.82 3.30 -12.07
C ARG A 40 15.56 2.97 -13.54
N SER A 41 15.13 1.75 -13.82
CA SER A 41 14.84 1.32 -15.20
C SER A 41 13.74 2.18 -15.85
N PHE A 42 12.67 2.49 -15.12
CA PHE A 42 11.63 3.40 -15.61
C PHE A 42 12.17 4.80 -15.83
N TYR A 43 12.97 5.32 -14.90
CA TYR A 43 13.58 6.64 -15.03
C TYR A 43 14.51 6.75 -16.24
N ASP A 44 15.36 5.75 -16.47
CA ASP A 44 16.29 5.66 -17.58
C ASP A 44 15.54 5.57 -18.92
N ALA A 45 14.33 5.00 -18.92
CA ALA A 45 13.40 5.02 -20.06
C ALA A 45 12.65 6.35 -20.24
N GLY A 46 12.93 7.36 -19.41
CA GLY A 46 12.31 8.70 -19.51
C GLY A 46 11.10 8.93 -18.61
N CYS A 47 10.73 7.97 -17.75
CA CYS A 47 9.64 8.16 -16.79
C CYS A 47 10.02 9.24 -15.76
N ARG A 48 9.11 10.20 -15.53
CA ARG A 48 9.24 11.23 -14.47
C ARG A 48 8.08 11.25 -13.50
N TYR A 49 7.06 10.42 -13.74
CA TYR A 49 5.93 10.22 -12.85
C TYR A 49 5.61 8.73 -12.81
N LEU A 50 5.85 8.09 -11.67
CA LEU A 50 5.58 6.67 -11.45
C LEU A 50 4.56 6.51 -10.33
N GLN A 51 3.45 5.83 -10.61
CA GLN A 51 2.47 5.49 -9.59
C GLN A 51 2.67 4.04 -9.14
N LEU A 52 2.72 3.84 -7.83
CA LEU A 52 2.70 2.53 -7.19
C LEU A 52 1.27 2.17 -6.82
N ASP A 53 0.70 1.16 -7.46
CA ASP A 53 -0.62 0.65 -7.07
C ASP A 53 -0.46 -0.39 -5.94
N ASP A 54 -1.19 -0.19 -4.84
CA ASP A 54 -1.10 -1.05 -3.66
C ASP A 54 -2.47 -1.35 -3.04
N THR A 55 -2.82 -2.65 -2.97
CA THR A 55 -4.09 -3.11 -2.36
C THR A 55 -3.92 -3.60 -0.92
N SER A 56 -2.68 -3.66 -0.40
CA SER A 56 -2.41 -4.17 0.96
C SER A 56 -3.06 -3.31 2.03
N TRP A 57 -2.91 -1.98 1.91
CA TRP A 57 -3.42 -1.02 2.86
C TRP A 57 -4.94 -1.01 2.93
N GLY A 58 -5.63 -1.26 1.82
CA GLY A 58 -7.09 -1.43 1.80
C GLY A 58 -7.52 -2.63 2.64
N GLU A 59 -6.84 -3.77 2.53
CA GLU A 59 -7.12 -4.94 3.37
C GLU A 59 -6.86 -4.68 4.85
N PHE A 60 -5.81 -3.95 5.17
CA PHE A 60 -5.48 -3.61 6.55
C PHE A 60 -6.46 -2.61 7.17
N CYS A 61 -7.24 -1.88 6.36
CA CYS A 61 -8.36 -1.09 6.86
C CYS A 61 -9.58 -1.94 7.24
N ASP A 62 -9.73 -3.14 6.67
CA ASP A 62 -10.89 -3.99 6.87
C ASP A 62 -10.83 -4.72 8.22
N ARG A 63 -11.79 -4.43 9.11
CA ARG A 63 -11.83 -5.00 10.47
C ARG A 63 -11.92 -6.52 10.48
N GLN A 64 -12.66 -7.13 9.55
CA GLN A 64 -12.79 -8.59 9.50
C GLN A 64 -11.48 -9.23 9.06
N LYS A 65 -10.81 -8.64 8.06
CA LYS A 65 -9.48 -9.10 7.64
C LYS A 65 -8.45 -8.95 8.74
N ARG A 66 -8.43 -7.80 9.44
CA ARG A 66 -7.55 -7.62 10.60
C ARG A 66 -7.75 -8.71 11.65
N GLN A 67 -9.00 -9.00 12.02
CA GLN A 67 -9.32 -10.05 12.99
C GLN A 67 -8.88 -11.44 12.49
N ALA A 68 -9.12 -11.77 11.22
CA ALA A 68 -8.71 -13.04 10.63
C ALA A 68 -7.18 -13.22 10.65
N TYR A 69 -6.42 -12.17 10.31
CA TYR A 69 -4.95 -12.21 10.36
C TYR A 69 -4.43 -12.31 11.81
N THR A 70 -5.02 -11.58 12.75
CA THR A 70 -4.69 -11.71 14.19
C THR A 70 -4.98 -13.11 14.72
N ALA A 71 -6.11 -13.72 14.33
CA ALA A 71 -6.45 -15.09 14.72
C ALA A 71 -5.46 -16.14 14.19
N ARG A 72 -4.79 -15.83 13.08
CA ARG A 72 -3.68 -16.61 12.51
C ARG A 72 -2.32 -16.31 13.15
N GLY A 73 -2.27 -15.45 14.17
CA GLY A 73 -1.05 -15.09 14.89
C GLY A 73 -0.21 -14.00 14.22
N LEU A 74 -0.72 -13.33 13.18
CA LEU A 74 -0.02 -12.23 12.52
C LEU A 74 -0.17 -10.94 13.32
N ASN A 75 0.94 -10.20 13.46
CA ASN A 75 0.93 -8.85 14.02
C ASN A 75 0.92 -7.82 12.88
N LEU A 76 -0.26 -7.30 12.55
CA LEU A 76 -0.40 -6.34 11.46
C LEU A 76 0.30 -5.01 11.74
N ASP A 77 0.33 -4.54 12.98
CA ASP A 77 0.97 -3.27 13.30
C ASP A 77 2.48 -3.34 13.03
N GLU A 78 3.12 -4.49 13.28
CA GLU A 78 4.52 -4.74 12.91
C GLU A 78 4.70 -4.89 11.39
N ILE A 79 3.79 -5.61 10.73
CA ILE A 79 3.82 -5.77 9.26
C ILE A 79 3.67 -4.41 8.55
N GLU A 80 2.78 -3.53 9.03
CA GLU A 80 2.58 -2.19 8.51
C GLU A 80 3.86 -1.34 8.62
N LYS A 81 4.55 -1.41 9.76
CA LYS A 81 5.84 -0.73 9.95
C LYS A 81 6.89 -1.28 8.98
N GLU A 82 7.00 -2.59 8.82
CA GLU A 82 7.92 -3.21 7.87
C GLU A 82 7.58 -2.86 6.42
N TYR A 83 6.30 -2.75 6.07
CA TYR A 83 5.87 -2.31 4.74
C TYR A 83 6.29 -0.87 4.46
N VAL A 84 6.10 0.05 5.41
CA VAL A 84 6.58 1.43 5.26
C VAL A 84 8.10 1.47 5.15
N LYS A 85 8.84 0.73 5.98
CA LYS A 85 10.31 0.65 5.89
C LYS A 85 10.76 0.15 4.51
N MET A 86 10.15 -0.93 4.03
CA MET A 86 10.43 -1.52 2.72
C MET A 86 10.11 -0.54 1.58
N ILE A 87 8.95 0.12 1.60
CA ILE A 87 8.60 1.14 0.60
C ILE A 87 9.61 2.28 0.63
N ASN A 88 9.92 2.82 1.81
CA ASN A 88 10.88 3.91 1.96
C ASN A 88 12.27 3.53 1.46
N PHE A 89 12.72 2.29 1.73
CA PHE A 89 13.99 1.78 1.22
C PHE A 89 13.97 1.66 -0.31
N ALA A 90 12.87 1.20 -0.91
CA ALA A 90 12.71 1.22 -2.37
C ALA A 90 12.81 2.64 -2.95
N LEU A 91 12.25 3.63 -2.25
CA LEU A 91 12.26 5.03 -2.68
C LEU A 91 13.62 5.72 -2.54
N GLU A 92 14.61 5.14 -1.87
CA GLU A 92 15.98 5.70 -1.87
C GLU A 92 16.61 5.76 -3.27
N ALA A 93 16.14 4.92 -4.19
CA ALA A 93 16.55 4.96 -5.59
C ALA A 93 15.84 6.04 -6.42
N LYS A 94 14.90 6.80 -5.85
CA LYS A 94 14.15 7.85 -6.56
C LYS A 94 15.08 9.01 -6.97
N PRO A 95 15.18 9.34 -8.27
CA PRO A 95 15.88 10.54 -8.75
C PRO A 95 15.16 11.83 -8.35
N LYS A 96 15.90 12.94 -8.22
CA LYS A 96 15.37 14.21 -7.71
C LYS A 96 14.23 14.82 -8.53
N ASP A 97 14.25 14.63 -9.85
CA ASP A 97 13.26 15.15 -10.80
C ASP A 97 12.13 14.15 -11.13
N MET A 98 12.07 13.03 -10.41
CA MET A 98 11.00 12.04 -10.56
C MET A 98 9.99 12.19 -9.44
N VAL A 99 8.70 12.09 -9.77
CA VAL A 99 7.60 12.01 -8.80
C VAL A 99 7.17 10.55 -8.68
N ILE A 100 7.02 10.08 -7.44
CA ILE A 100 6.50 8.75 -7.13
C ILE A 100 5.30 8.90 -6.20
N THR A 101 4.13 8.53 -6.69
CA THR A 101 2.88 8.51 -5.92
C THR A 101 2.45 7.09 -5.60
N MET A 102 1.55 6.93 -4.64
CA MET A 102 0.94 5.65 -4.34
C MET A 102 -0.58 5.74 -4.39
N HIS A 103 -1.18 4.86 -5.17
CA HIS A 103 -2.62 4.66 -5.17
C HIS A 103 -2.98 3.53 -4.22
N ILE A 104 -3.82 3.85 -3.23
CA ILE A 104 -4.37 2.84 -2.34
C ILE A 104 -5.68 2.35 -2.95
N CYS A 105 -5.58 1.22 -3.64
CA CYS A 105 -6.73 0.62 -4.28
C CYS A 105 -7.53 -0.21 -3.26
N ARG A 106 -8.85 -0.02 -3.24
CA ARG A 106 -9.75 -0.76 -2.34
C ARG A 106 -10.27 -2.08 -2.92
N GLY A 107 -9.78 -2.45 -4.09
CA GLY A 107 -10.09 -3.69 -4.82
C GLY A 107 -11.36 -3.54 -5.66
N ASN A 108 -11.17 -3.49 -6.99
CA ASN A 108 -12.26 -3.55 -7.96
C ASN A 108 -12.06 -4.63 -9.05
N PHE A 109 -11.14 -5.59 -8.82
CA PHE A 109 -10.93 -6.67 -9.78
C PHE A 109 -12.07 -7.70 -9.67
N ARG A 110 -12.99 -7.70 -10.64
CA ARG A 110 -14.10 -8.66 -10.82
C ARG A 110 -15.17 -8.69 -9.73
N SER A 111 -15.69 -7.54 -9.32
CA SER A 111 -16.90 -7.45 -8.47
C SER A 111 -16.81 -8.20 -7.13
N THR A 112 -15.59 -8.59 -6.71
CA THR A 112 -15.37 -9.36 -5.49
C THR A 112 -15.07 -8.36 -4.38
N TRP A 113 -15.96 -8.35 -3.39
CA TRP A 113 -15.96 -7.45 -2.24
C TRP A 113 -14.65 -7.57 -1.44
N PHE A 114 -13.76 -6.57 -1.53
CA PHE A 114 -12.37 -6.77 -1.11
C PHE A 114 -11.98 -6.09 0.21
N SER A 115 -12.48 -4.90 0.53
CA SER A 115 -12.19 -4.24 1.82
C SER A 115 -13.18 -3.11 2.13
N SER A 116 -13.47 -2.90 3.42
CA SER A 116 -14.38 -1.86 3.93
C SER A 116 -13.75 -1.05 5.08
N GLY A 117 -14.17 0.21 5.30
CA GLY A 117 -13.77 1.02 6.47
C GLY A 117 -12.83 2.19 6.16
N GLY A 118 -12.83 3.26 6.97
CA GLY A 118 -11.93 4.39 6.76
C GLY A 118 -10.44 4.05 6.84
N TYR A 119 -9.56 4.93 6.35
CA TYR A 119 -8.09 4.77 6.44
C TYR A 119 -7.53 4.85 7.86
N GLU A 120 -8.37 5.15 8.86
CA GLU A 120 -8.00 5.34 10.26
C GLU A 120 -7.07 4.26 10.81
N PRO A 121 -7.25 2.94 10.56
CA PRO A 121 -6.39 1.90 11.13
C PRO A 121 -4.92 1.95 10.67
N VAL A 122 -4.66 2.49 9.47
CA VAL A 122 -3.32 2.50 8.86
C VAL A 122 -2.73 3.90 8.77
N ALA A 123 -3.54 4.95 8.96
CA ALA A 123 -3.19 6.31 8.59
C ALA A 123 -1.97 6.86 9.34
N GLU A 124 -1.86 6.63 10.64
CA GLU A 124 -0.72 7.10 11.42
C GLU A 124 0.60 6.49 10.94
N ILE A 125 0.61 5.18 10.67
CA ILE A 125 1.79 4.48 10.19
C ILE A 125 2.08 4.86 8.74
N LEU A 126 1.08 4.76 7.86
CA LEU A 126 1.25 4.95 6.42
C LEU A 126 1.46 6.42 6.05
N PHE A 127 0.51 7.30 6.36
CA PHE A 127 0.55 8.70 5.95
C PHE A 127 1.64 9.48 6.71
N GLY A 128 1.84 9.13 7.98
CA GLY A 128 2.84 9.77 8.83
C GLY A 128 4.29 9.45 8.45
N ASN A 129 4.55 8.31 7.80
CA ASN A 129 5.93 7.80 7.66
C ASN A 129 6.34 7.36 6.23
N CYS A 130 5.39 7.17 5.30
CA CYS A 130 5.72 6.77 3.93
C CYS A 130 6.16 7.97 3.09
N ARG A 131 7.33 7.88 2.45
CA ARG A 131 8.03 8.97 1.77
C ARG A 131 7.68 9.10 0.28
N VAL A 132 6.48 8.69 -0.11
CA VAL A 132 5.93 8.97 -1.45
C VAL A 132 5.62 10.46 -1.58
N ASP A 133 5.61 10.99 -2.80
CA ASP A 133 5.28 12.40 -3.05
C ASP A 133 3.79 12.68 -2.92
N GLY A 134 2.97 11.66 -3.11
CA GLY A 134 1.53 11.82 -3.02
C GLY A 134 0.76 10.52 -2.92
N PHE A 135 -0.47 10.63 -2.44
CA PHE A 135 -1.42 9.55 -2.29
C PHE A 135 -2.65 9.79 -3.17
N PHE A 136 -3.11 8.74 -3.84
CA PHE A 136 -4.41 8.68 -4.49
C PHE A 136 -5.33 7.82 -3.64
N LEU A 137 -6.29 8.46 -2.99
CA LEU A 137 -7.17 7.85 -1.99
C LEU A 137 -8.61 7.79 -2.52
N GLU A 138 -9.22 6.60 -2.50
CA GLU A 138 -10.62 6.42 -2.87
C GLU A 138 -11.56 6.87 -1.72
N TYR A 139 -12.48 7.79 -2.03
CA TYR A 139 -13.54 8.34 -1.16
C TYR A 139 -14.91 8.37 -1.86
N ASP A 140 -15.08 7.59 -2.93
CA ASP A 140 -16.24 7.58 -3.83
C ASP A 140 -17.50 6.89 -3.25
N SER A 141 -17.52 6.56 -1.97
CA SER A 141 -18.67 5.94 -1.31
C SER A 141 -18.58 6.10 0.20
N ASP A 142 -19.73 6.02 0.89
CA ASP A 142 -19.82 6.04 2.36
C ASP A 142 -18.93 4.98 3.05
N ARG A 143 -18.50 3.96 2.30
CA ARG A 143 -17.62 2.87 2.76
C ARG A 143 -16.18 3.33 2.99
N ALA A 144 -15.77 4.44 2.38
CA ALA A 144 -14.40 4.94 2.45
C ALA A 144 -14.07 5.66 3.76
N GLY A 145 -15.07 5.87 4.64
CA GLY A 145 -14.92 6.67 5.85
C GLY A 145 -14.79 8.15 5.54
N GLY A 146 -14.52 8.95 6.57
CA GLY A 146 -14.33 10.39 6.44
C GLY A 146 -12.87 10.80 6.20
N PHE A 147 -12.66 12.12 6.18
CA PHE A 147 -11.34 12.74 5.95
C PHE A 147 -10.50 12.89 7.22
N GLU A 148 -10.99 12.49 8.38
CA GLU A 148 -10.26 12.55 9.65
C GLU A 148 -8.86 11.92 9.61
N PRO A 149 -8.62 10.79 8.89
CA PRO A 149 -7.29 10.19 8.80
C PRO A 149 -6.25 11.09 8.11
N LEU A 150 -6.67 12.06 7.29
CA LEU A 150 -5.76 12.96 6.57
C LEU A 150 -4.95 13.87 7.49
N ARG A 151 -5.33 13.98 8.78
CA ARG A 151 -4.53 14.70 9.79
C ARG A 151 -3.11 14.15 9.97
N HIS A 152 -2.87 12.92 9.52
CA HIS A 152 -1.56 12.25 9.58
C HIS A 152 -0.69 12.49 8.34
N ILE A 153 -1.25 13.08 7.29
CA ILE A 153 -0.48 13.48 6.09
C ILE A 153 0.54 14.56 6.50
N ARG A 154 1.73 14.47 5.91
CA ARG A 154 2.84 15.40 6.10
C ARG A 154 2.98 16.27 4.85
N ASP A 155 4.10 16.12 4.15
CA ASP A 155 4.44 16.91 2.97
C ASP A 155 3.87 16.32 1.68
N GLN A 156 3.14 15.19 1.75
CA GLN A 156 2.62 14.50 0.58
C GLN A 156 1.40 15.22 0.00
N GLN A 157 1.30 15.24 -1.33
CA GLN A 157 0.09 15.67 -2.04
C GLN A 157 -1.00 14.61 -1.91
N VAL A 158 -2.25 15.01 -1.69
CA VAL A 158 -3.39 14.09 -1.60
C VAL A 158 -4.36 14.35 -2.73
N VAL A 159 -4.63 13.32 -3.52
CA VAL A 159 -5.68 13.31 -4.53
C VAL A 159 -6.87 12.54 -3.98
N LEU A 160 -8.00 13.23 -3.85
CA LEU A 160 -9.26 12.67 -3.37
C LEU A 160 -10.06 12.10 -4.56
N GLY A 161 -10.17 10.78 -4.63
CA GLY A 161 -11.04 10.10 -5.57
C GLY A 161 -12.49 10.17 -5.11
N LEU A 162 -13.18 11.24 -5.46
CA LEU A 162 -14.57 11.51 -5.05
C LEU A 162 -15.62 11.00 -6.04
N ILE A 163 -15.21 10.78 -7.29
CA ILE A 163 -16.10 10.35 -8.36
C ILE A 163 -16.01 8.83 -8.49
N THR A 164 -17.14 8.13 -8.43
CA THR A 164 -17.11 6.69 -8.62
C THR A 164 -16.87 6.33 -10.07
N THR A 165 -15.97 5.38 -10.32
CA THR A 165 -15.80 4.75 -11.64
C THR A 165 -16.56 3.42 -11.72
N LYS A 166 -17.33 3.08 -10.69
CA LYS A 166 -18.00 1.78 -10.54
C LYS A 166 -19.37 1.76 -11.20
N PHE A 167 -19.98 2.91 -11.35
CA PHE A 167 -21.33 3.06 -11.88
C PHE A 167 -21.36 4.19 -12.92
N PRO A 168 -22.13 4.05 -14.01
CA PRO A 168 -22.18 5.05 -15.09
C PRO A 168 -23.01 6.30 -14.75
N GLN A 169 -23.65 6.35 -13.57
CA GLN A 169 -24.43 7.49 -13.11
C GLN A 169 -23.49 8.68 -12.87
N LEU A 170 -23.87 9.85 -13.38
CA LEU A 170 -23.18 11.10 -13.11
C LEU A 170 -23.50 11.55 -11.69
N GLU A 171 -22.45 11.96 -10.94
CA GLU A 171 -22.55 12.50 -9.58
C GLU A 171 -23.25 13.87 -9.51
#